data_AF-A0A451CXH1-F1
#
_entry.id   AF-A0A451CXH1-F1
#
_cell.length_a   1.000
_cell.length_b   1.000
_cell.length_c   1.000
_cell.angle_alpha   90.00
_cell.angle_beta   90.00
_cell.angle_gamma   90.00
#
_symmetry.space_group_name_H-M   'P 1'
#
loop_
_entity.id
_entity.type
_entity.pdbx_description
1 polymer ?
#
loop_
_entity_poly.entity_id
_entity_poly.type
_entity_poly.pdbx_seq_one_letter_code
_entity_poly.pdbx_strand_id
1 'polypeptide(L)'
;MHIHKIYTTYMNHAEKIKWLCITVILILIIFNYIFFIHQSSKLIKIIFFNIFCILLGSIFFNTNIGKKTIIFIKDIKLEFYKITWPTYTETLQTTGIVLLLIILTSIFLWIFDGLILRIISRILTPRL
;
A
#
# COMPACT_ATOMS: atom_id res chain seq x y z
N MET A 1 -26.86 20.76 -25.13
CA MET A 1 -25.79 21.21 -24.22
C MET A 1 -26.31 21.67 -22.84
N HIS A 2 -27.46 22.34 -22.73
CA HIS A 2 -27.99 22.86 -21.46
C HIS A 2 -28.46 21.78 -20.45
N ILE A 3 -29.09 20.70 -20.94
CA ILE A 3 -29.65 19.62 -20.10
C ILE A 3 -28.55 18.86 -19.33
N HIS A 4 -27.40 18.62 -19.97
CA HIS A 4 -26.26 17.98 -19.32
C HIS A 4 -25.72 18.84 -18.16
N LYS A 5 -25.64 20.16 -18.34
CA LYS A 5 -25.17 21.09 -17.30
C LYS A 5 -26.10 21.06 -16.07
N ILE A 6 -27.41 21.01 -16.31
CA ILE A 6 -28.42 20.84 -15.26
C ILE A 6 -28.21 19.51 -14.53
N TYR A 7 -28.10 18.39 -15.24
CA TYR A 7 -27.87 17.10 -14.59
C TYR A 7 -26.62 17.08 -13.69
N THR A 8 -25.51 17.67 -14.16
CA THR A 8 -24.28 17.75 -13.37
C THR A 8 -24.40 18.63 -12.13
N THR A 9 -25.17 19.72 -12.19
CA THR A 9 -25.38 20.58 -11.01
C THR A 9 -26.24 19.88 -9.97
N TYR A 10 -27.35 19.24 -10.36
CA TYR A 10 -28.19 18.47 -9.44
C TYR A 10 -27.42 17.31 -8.79
N MET A 11 -26.62 16.57 -9.56
CA MET A 11 -25.78 15.50 -9.04
C MET A 11 -24.76 16.02 -8.01
N ASN A 12 -24.13 17.17 -8.29
CA ASN A 12 -23.18 17.81 -7.36
C ASN A 12 -23.83 18.24 -6.04
N HIS A 13 -25.06 18.78 -6.06
CA HIS A 13 -25.77 19.14 -4.83
C HIS A 13 -26.13 17.90 -3.99
N ALA A 14 -26.59 16.82 -4.62
CA ALA A 14 -26.86 15.56 -3.93
C ALA A 14 -25.60 14.96 -3.30
N GLU A 15 -24.44 15.04 -3.97
CA GLU A 15 -23.16 14.62 -3.42
C GLU A 15 -22.71 15.48 -2.24
N LYS A 16 -22.84 16.81 -2.32
CA LYS A 16 -22.52 17.71 -1.21
C LYS A 16 -23.32 17.38 0.05
N ILE A 17 -24.61 17.04 -0.10
CA ILE A 17 -25.46 16.62 1.03
C ILE A 17 -24.93 15.31 1.65
N LYS A 18 -24.58 14.31 0.83
CA LYS A 18 -24.02 13.05 1.33
C LYS A 18 -22.70 13.26 2.09
N TRP A 19 -21.82 14.12 1.57
CA TRP A 19 -20.57 14.47 2.23
C TRP A 19 -20.80 15.20 3.56
N LEU A 20 -21.79 16.10 3.62
CA LEU A 20 -22.18 16.77 4.86
C LEU A 20 -22.73 15.77 5.90
N CYS A 21 -23.53 14.77 5.48
CA CYS A 21 -23.94 13.70 6.39
C CYS A 21 -22.74 12.91 6.94
N ILE A 22 -21.75 12.60 6.11
CA ILE A 22 -20.54 11.89 6.54
C ILE A 22 -19.77 12.70 7.59
N THR A 23 -19.58 14.01 7.38
CA THR A 23 -18.86 14.86 8.34
C THR A 23 -19.61 14.98 9.67
N VAL A 24 -20.93 15.11 9.63
CA VAL A 24 -21.78 15.13 10.83
C VAL A 24 -21.67 13.81 11.61
N ILE A 25 -21.70 12.66 10.92
CA ILE A 25 -21.57 11.34 11.58
C ILE A 25 -20.17 11.15 12.18
N LEU A 26 -19.11 11.63 11.52
CA LEU A 26 -17.75 11.63 12.10
C LEU A 26 -17.69 12.41 13.41
N ILE A 27 -18.30 13.60 13.43
CA ILE A 27 -18.38 14.44 14.65
C ILE A 27 -19.15 13.71 15.75
N LEU A 28 -20.27 13.04 15.42
CA LEU A 28 -21.05 12.24 16.36
C LEU A 28 -20.24 11.07 16.94
N ILE A 29 -19.39 10.39 16.15
CA ILE A 29 -18.51 9.31 16.62
C ILE A 29 -17.51 9.85 17.65
N ILE A 30 -16.85 10.97 17.33
CA ILE A 30 -15.86 11.61 18.21
C ILE A 30 -16.54 12.07 19.51
N PHE A 31 -17.72 12.69 19.40
CA PHE A 31 -18.50 13.12 20.55
C PHE A 31 -18.94 11.95 21.43
N ASN A 32 -19.42 10.86 20.83
CA ASN A 32 -19.79 9.63 21.53
C ASN A 32 -18.59 9.07 22.30
N TYR A 33 -17.41 9.03 21.67
CA TYR A 33 -16.18 8.57 22.31
C TYR A 33 -15.79 9.41 23.54
N ILE A 34 -15.86 10.75 23.44
CA ILE A 34 -15.56 11.67 24.54
C ILE A 34 -16.57 11.50 25.69
N PHE A 35 -17.86 11.48 25.39
CA PHE A 35 -18.92 11.36 26.39
C PHE A 35 -18.88 10.02 27.14
N PHE A 36 -18.65 8.92 26.42
CA PHE A 36 -18.60 7.58 27.01
C PHE A 36 -17.29 7.27 27.75
N ILE A 37 -16.29 8.17 27.73
CA ILE A 37 -14.98 7.90 28.33
C ILE A 37 -15.08 7.70 29.85
N HIS A 38 -15.94 8.46 30.54
CA HIS A 38 -16.00 8.52 32.01
C HIS A 38 -16.99 7.56 32.68
N GLN A 39 -18.12 7.21 32.05
CA GLN A 39 -19.27 6.63 32.79
C GLN A 39 -19.65 5.18 32.44
N SER A 40 -19.03 4.55 31.43
CA SER A 40 -19.61 3.34 30.80
C SER A 40 -18.71 2.10 30.76
N SER A 41 -19.35 0.92 30.83
CA SER A 41 -18.72 -0.39 30.67
C SER A 41 -18.14 -0.59 29.26
N LYS A 42 -17.08 -1.39 29.14
CA LYS A 42 -16.30 -1.58 27.88
C LYS A 42 -17.16 -2.07 26.71
N LEU A 43 -18.19 -2.89 26.99
CA LEU A 43 -19.06 -3.49 25.97
C LEU A 43 -19.96 -2.47 25.26
N ILE A 44 -20.53 -1.51 26.01
CA ILE A 44 -21.44 -0.51 25.45
C ILE A 44 -20.71 0.40 24.45
N LYS A 45 -19.44 0.73 24.73
CA LYS A 45 -18.59 1.54 23.84
C LYS A 45 -18.39 0.89 22.48
N ILE A 46 -18.10 -0.41 22.48
CA ILE A 46 -17.85 -1.19 21.25
C ILE A 46 -19.12 -1.26 20.38
N ILE A 47 -20.28 -1.45 20.99
CA ILE A 47 -21.55 -1.56 20.28
C ILE A 47 -21.91 -0.24 19.59
N PHE A 48 -21.88 0.88 20.32
CA PHE A 48 -22.17 2.20 19.74
C PHE A 48 -21.19 2.55 18.62
N PHE A 49 -19.89 2.36 18.84
CA PHE A 49 -18.88 2.62 17.83
C PHE A 49 -19.11 1.79 16.55
N ASN A 50 -19.41 0.50 16.69
CA ASN A 50 -19.67 -0.37 15.55
C ASN A 50 -20.91 0.07 14.75
N ILE A 51 -22.01 0.43 15.43
CA ILE A 51 -23.24 0.91 14.78
C ILE A 51 -22.95 2.18 13.95
N PHE A 52 -22.27 3.17 14.52
CA PHE A 52 -21.93 4.39 13.80
C PHE A 52 -20.97 4.13 12.63
N CYS A 53 -20.01 3.21 12.81
CA CYS A 53 -19.07 2.83 11.75
C CYS A 53 -19.78 2.17 10.56
N ILE A 54 -20.74 1.27 10.82
CA ILE A 54 -21.57 0.64 9.79
C ILE A 54 -22.40 1.68 9.05
N LEU A 55 -23.02 2.62 9.77
CA LEU A 55 -23.84 3.69 9.19
C LEU A 55 -23.01 4.56 8.24
N LEU A 56 -21.81 4.95 8.69
CA LEU A 56 -20.89 5.78 7.93
C LEU A 56 -20.36 5.06 6.69
N GLY A 57 -20.00 3.78 6.83
CA GLY A 57 -19.60 2.92 5.71
C GLY A 57 -20.70 2.80 4.65
N SER A 58 -21.95 2.55 5.06
CA SER A 58 -23.10 2.44 4.15
C SER A 58 -23.31 3.71 3.31
N ILE A 59 -23.23 4.88 3.95
CA ILE A 59 -23.37 6.17 3.26
C ILE A 59 -22.17 6.40 2.33
N PHE A 60 -20.96 6.09 2.77
CA PHE A 60 -19.74 6.24 1.97
C PHE A 60 -19.77 5.39 0.70
N PHE A 61 -20.16 4.12 0.77
CA PHE A 61 -20.28 3.26 -0.40
C PHE A 61 -21.32 3.75 -1.42
N ASN A 62 -22.35 4.46 -0.97
CA ASN A 62 -23.35 5.05 -1.86
C ASN A 62 -22.95 6.43 -2.43
N THR A 63 -21.77 6.96 -2.07
CA THR A 63 -21.22 8.16 -2.72
C THR A 63 -20.68 7.85 -4.12
N ASN A 64 -20.59 8.88 -4.96
CA ASN A 64 -20.05 8.71 -6.31
C ASN A 64 -18.56 8.30 -6.27
N ILE A 65 -17.81 8.79 -5.28
CA ILE A 65 -16.43 8.34 -5.01
C ILE A 65 -16.42 6.85 -4.65
N GLY A 66 -17.30 6.39 -3.75
CA GLY A 66 -17.37 5.00 -3.30
C GLY A 66 -17.75 4.01 -4.41
N LYS A 67 -18.65 4.42 -5.32
CA LYS A 67 -19.00 3.60 -6.50
C LYS A 67 -17.83 3.51 -7.49
N LYS A 68 -17.14 4.64 -7.73
CA LYS A 68 -15.96 4.69 -8.60
C LYS A 68 -14.82 3.82 -8.06
N THR A 69 -14.57 3.83 -6.75
CA THR A 69 -13.52 2.99 -6.16
C THR A 69 -13.83 1.50 -6.28
N ILE A 70 -15.10 1.09 -6.12
CA ILE A 70 -15.52 -0.31 -6.34
C ILE A 70 -15.28 -0.77 -7.78
N ILE A 71 -15.62 0.09 -8.74
CA ILE A 71 -15.38 -0.18 -10.16
C ILE A 71 -13.87 -0.26 -10.42
N PHE A 72 -13.09 0.68 -9.89
CA PHE A 72 -11.64 0.68 -10.02
C PHE A 72 -10.97 -0.57 -9.43
N ILE A 73 -11.42 -1.05 -8.27
CA ILE A 73 -10.92 -2.32 -7.68
C ILE A 73 -11.23 -3.50 -8.60
N LYS A 74 -12.41 -3.52 -9.24
CA LYS A 74 -12.77 -4.55 -10.21
C LYS A 74 -11.87 -4.49 -11.44
N ASP A 75 -11.58 -3.30 -11.93
CA ASP A 75 -10.70 -3.09 -13.09
C ASP A 75 -9.26 -3.49 -12.77
N ILE A 76 -8.73 -3.14 -11.59
CA ILE A 76 -7.41 -3.58 -11.11
C ILE A 76 -7.33 -5.10 -11.10
N LYS A 77 -8.35 -5.81 -10.60
CA LYS A 77 -8.34 -7.29 -10.59
C LYS A 77 -8.21 -7.85 -12.00
N LEU A 78 -8.97 -7.31 -12.94
CA LEU A 78 -8.91 -7.73 -14.35
C LEU A 78 -7.53 -7.48 -14.97
N GLU A 79 -6.87 -6.39 -14.59
CA GLU A 79 -5.52 -6.06 -15.04
C GLU A 79 -4.45 -6.93 -14.38
N PHE A 80 -4.61 -7.27 -13.09
CA PHE A 80 -3.74 -8.20 -12.38
C PHE A 80 -3.69 -9.58 -13.04
N TYR A 81 -4.81 -10.06 -13.59
CA TYR A 81 -4.85 -11.32 -14.33
C TYR A 81 -4.11 -11.27 -15.67
N LYS A 82 -3.82 -10.07 -16.20
CA LYS A 82 -2.98 -9.91 -17.39
C LYS A 82 -1.50 -9.92 -17.07
N ILE A 83 -1.13 -9.94 -15.78
CA ILE A 83 0.27 -10.08 -15.36
C ILE A 83 0.68 -11.52 -15.63
N THR A 84 1.31 -11.74 -16.79
CA THR A 84 2.03 -12.97 -17.09
C THR A 84 3.31 -12.97 -16.28
N TRP A 85 3.23 -13.47 -15.04
CA TRP A 85 4.40 -13.64 -14.21
C TRP A 85 5.44 -14.48 -14.96
N PRO A 86 6.73 -14.08 -14.88
CA PRO A 86 7.79 -14.78 -15.57
C PRO A 86 7.80 -16.25 -15.17
N THR A 87 8.04 -17.13 -16.14
CA THR A 87 8.11 -18.57 -15.87
C THR A 87 9.30 -18.86 -14.93
N TYR A 88 9.18 -19.92 -14.11
CA TYR A 88 10.24 -20.32 -13.18
C TYR A 88 11.59 -20.52 -13.90
N THR A 89 11.56 -20.96 -15.15
CA THR A 89 12.75 -21.17 -15.99
C THR A 89 13.47 -19.87 -16.34
N GLU A 90 12.75 -18.78 -16.66
CA GLU A 90 13.35 -17.48 -16.98
C GLU A 90 13.97 -16.83 -15.74
N THR A 91 13.32 -16.99 -14.59
CA THR A 91 13.80 -16.46 -13.30
C THR A 91 15.06 -17.20 -12.86
N LEU A 92 15.12 -18.52 -13.06
CA LEU A 92 16.31 -19.33 -12.74
C LEU A 92 17.47 -19.05 -13.70
N GLN A 93 17.21 -18.80 -14.98
CA GLN A 93 18.25 -18.46 -15.94
C GLN A 93 18.95 -17.15 -15.57
N THR A 94 18.18 -16.11 -15.27
CA THR A 94 18.73 -14.79 -14.91
C THR A 94 19.47 -14.83 -13.57
N THR A 95 18.89 -15.45 -12.54
CA THR A 95 19.56 -15.61 -11.23
C THR A 95 20.79 -16.51 -11.29
N GLY A 96 20.77 -17.58 -12.10
CA GLY A 96 21.91 -18.45 -12.34
C GLY A 96 23.08 -17.72 -13.01
N ILE A 97 22.80 -16.88 -14.02
CA ILE A 97 23.82 -16.02 -14.65
C ILE A 97 24.44 -15.07 -13.62
N VAL A 98 23.61 -14.44 -12.77
CA VAL A 98 24.09 -13.53 -11.72
C VAL A 98 24.93 -14.27 -10.67
N LEU A 99 24.52 -15.46 -10.23
CA LEU A 99 25.29 -16.29 -9.31
C LEU A 99 26.67 -16.66 -9.87
N LEU A 100 26.72 -17.04 -11.14
CA LEU A 100 27.98 -17.37 -11.82
C LEU A 100 28.91 -16.14 -11.88
N LEU A 101 28.35 -14.96 -12.17
CA LEU A 101 29.09 -13.70 -12.14
C LEU A 101 29.64 -13.37 -10.74
N ILE A 102 28.86 -13.59 -9.68
CA ILE A 102 29.30 -13.35 -8.29
C ILE A 102 30.43 -14.29 -7.90
N ILE A 103 30.33 -15.58 -8.25
CA ILE A 103 31.39 -16.55 -7.97
C ILE A 103 32.69 -16.17 -8.70
N LEU A 104 32.58 -15.76 -9.97
CA LEU A 104 33.72 -15.35 -10.77
C LEU A 104 34.38 -14.07 -10.22
N THR A 105 33.58 -13.09 -9.80
CA THR A 105 34.14 -11.86 -9.22
C THR A 105 34.74 -12.11 -7.82
N SER A 106 34.13 -12.99 -7.02
CA SER A 106 34.66 -13.40 -5.72
C SER A 106 36.01 -14.10 -5.83
N ILE A 107 36.18 -15.04 -6.77
CA ILE A 107 37.47 -15.73 -6.97
C ILE A 107 38.54 -14.75 -7.47
N PHE A 108 38.17 -13.82 -8.36
CA PHE A 108 39.09 -12.82 -8.89
C PHE A 108 39.61 -11.89 -7.78
N LEU A 109 38.71 -11.36 -6.94
CA LEU A 109 39.09 -10.52 -5.81
C LEU A 109 39.97 -11.28 -4.82
N TRP A 110 39.61 -12.52 -4.46
CA TRP A 110 40.41 -13.34 -3.55
C TRP A 110 41.86 -13.55 -4.03
N ILE A 111 42.06 -13.77 -5.34
CA ILE A 111 43.39 -13.89 -5.94
C ILE A 111 44.15 -12.56 -5.84
N PHE A 112 43.50 -11.44 -6.18
CA PHE A 112 44.12 -10.12 -6.13
C PHE A 112 44.52 -9.74 -4.70
N ASP A 113 43.64 -9.93 -3.73
CA ASP A 113 43.91 -9.68 -2.33
C ASP A 113 45.10 -10.53 -1.83
N GLY A 114 45.14 -11.81 -2.19
CA GLY A 114 46.26 -12.70 -1.85
C GLY A 114 47.58 -12.28 -2.49
N LEU A 115 47.57 -11.86 -3.76
CA LEU A 115 48.76 -11.37 -4.47
C LEU A 115 49.29 -10.09 -3.84
N ILE A 116 48.41 -9.12 -3.55
CA ILE A 116 48.78 -7.85 -2.93
C ILE A 116 49.40 -8.08 -1.55
N LEU A 117 48.80 -8.91 -0.70
CA LEU A 117 49.33 -9.26 0.62
C LEU A 117 50.71 -9.90 0.53
N ARG A 118 50.94 -10.79 -0.46
CA ARG A 118 52.24 -11.43 -0.67
C ARG A 118 53.32 -10.44 -1.12
N ILE A 119 52.96 -9.44 -1.92
CA ILE A 119 53.87 -8.38 -2.35
C ILE A 119 54.21 -7.47 -1.16
N ILE A 120 53.21 -7.03 -0.41
CA ILE A 120 53.39 -6.15 0.75
C ILE A 120 54.25 -6.84 1.81
N SER A 121 53.95 -8.08 2.17
CA SER A 121 54.78 -8.85 3.10
C SER A 121 56.22 -8.99 2.60
N ARG A 122 56.45 -9.31 1.33
CA ARG A 122 57.82 -9.40 0.78
C ARG A 122 58.60 -8.08 0.83
N ILE A 123 57.91 -6.94 0.78
CA ILE A 123 58.51 -5.60 0.89
C ILE A 123 58.76 -5.21 2.36
N LEU A 124 57.88 -5.60 3.28
CA LEU A 124 57.96 -5.22 4.69
C LEU A 124 58.86 -6.15 5.52
N THR A 125 58.91 -7.43 5.18
CA THR A 125 59.70 -8.47 5.88
C THR A 125 61.23 -8.47 5.63
N PRO A 126 61.87 -7.78 4.65
CA PRO A 126 63.31 -7.87 4.47
C PRO A 126 64.14 -7.13 5.54
N ARG A 127 63.51 -6.62 6.61
CA ARG A 127 64.17 -5.89 7.72
C ARG A 127 63.84 -6.39 9.13
N LEU A 128 63.27 -7.59 9.27
CA LEU A 128 63.19 -8.35 10.53
C LEU A 128 63.98 -9.66 10.39
#